data_AF-A0A482V1X7-F1
#
_entry.id   AF-A0A482V1X7-F1
#
_cell.length_a   1.000
_cell.length_b   1.000
_cell.length_c   1.000
_cell.angle_alpha   90.00
_cell.angle_beta   90.00
_cell.angle_gamma   90.00
#
_symmetry.space_group_name_H-M   'P 1'
#
loop_
_entity.id
_entity.type
_entity.pdbx_description
1 polymer ?
#
loop_
_entity_poly.entity_id
_entity_poly.type
_entity_poly.pdbx_seq_one_letter_code
_entity_poly.pdbx_strand_id
1 'polypeptide(L)'
;MASSFLPQAVTRLMGILEKPRLILPSQLPTLDNPRILIGTHDGSFHCDEALAIGLLHLNPAFNHNSLVVVRTRDPKVLETCDVVVDVGAVYNPSQHRYDHHQREFTGVLEPFSMKLSSAGLIYKHFGRDIIRNLIRTFLQQDGGEG
;
A
#
# COMPACT_ATOMS: atom_id res chain seq x y z
N MET A 1 -10.19 0.06 37.57
CA MET A 1 -9.94 0.59 36.21
C MET A 1 -9.02 -0.39 35.50
N ALA A 2 -9.54 -1.19 34.56
CA ALA A 2 -8.71 -2.07 33.75
C ALA A 2 -7.96 -1.21 32.72
N SER A 3 -6.70 -0.91 33.02
CA SER A 3 -5.77 -0.38 32.01
C SER A 3 -5.53 -1.50 30.99
N SER A 4 -6.24 -1.45 29.86
CA SER A 4 -6.02 -2.35 28.74
C SER A 4 -4.66 -2.03 28.11
N PHE A 5 -3.61 -2.69 28.58
CA PHE A 5 -2.34 -2.71 27.87
C PHE A 5 -2.56 -3.41 26.53
N LEU A 6 -2.59 -2.63 25.45
CA LEU A 6 -2.51 -3.21 24.11
C LEU A 6 -1.13 -3.89 24.00
N PRO A 7 -1.05 -5.14 23.51
CA PRO A 7 0.23 -5.80 23.30
C PRO A 7 1.16 -4.92 22.45
N GLN A 8 2.47 -4.88 22.74
CA GLN A 8 3.42 -4.03 22.00
C GLN A 8 3.36 -4.22 20.47
N ALA A 9 3.02 -5.44 20.00
CA ALA A 9 2.82 -5.71 18.59
C ALA A 9 1.58 -4.99 18.02
N VAL A 10 0.51 -4.87 18.80
CA VAL A 10 -0.66 -4.07 18.45
C VAL A 10 -0.30 -2.59 18.42
N THR A 11 0.48 -2.08 19.38
CA THR A 11 0.97 -0.69 19.36
C THR A 11 1.86 -0.42 18.14
N ARG A 12 2.75 -1.35 17.77
CA ARG A 12 3.64 -1.21 16.59
C ARG A 12 2.88 -1.29 15.27
N LEU A 13 1.87 -2.15 15.16
CA LEU A 13 0.98 -2.19 13.99
C LEU A 13 0.13 -0.93 13.90
N MET A 14 -0.44 -0.46 15.01
CA MET A 14 -1.17 0.80 15.06
C MET A 14 -0.28 1.97 14.64
N GLY A 15 0.98 2.04 15.10
CA GLY A 15 1.94 3.06 14.68
C GLY A 15 2.28 3.04 13.17
N ILE A 16 2.34 1.85 12.54
CA ILE A 16 2.52 1.75 11.08
C ILE A 16 1.29 2.26 10.33
N LEU A 17 0.10 2.06 10.89
CA LEU A 17 -1.19 2.44 10.30
C LEU A 17 -1.64 3.85 10.70
N GLU A 18 -0.86 4.57 11.51
CA GLU A 18 -1.17 5.93 11.93
C GLU A 18 -1.03 6.90 10.75
N LYS A 19 -2.19 7.32 10.23
CA LYS A 19 -2.48 8.41 9.28
C LYS A 19 -1.48 8.58 8.12
N PRO A 20 -1.77 7.99 6.94
CA PRO A 20 -1.05 8.35 5.70
C PRO A 20 -1.12 9.86 5.46
N ARG A 21 0.02 10.46 5.10
CA ARG A 21 0.06 11.87 4.72
C ARG A 21 -0.48 12.03 3.30
N LEU A 22 -1.75 12.42 3.20
CA LEU A 22 -2.36 12.82 1.94
C LEU A 22 -1.84 14.20 1.53
N ILE A 23 -1.39 14.35 0.29
CA ILE A 23 -1.03 15.66 -0.28
C ILE A 23 -1.80 15.89 -1.57
N LEU A 24 -2.07 17.16 -1.85
CA LEU A 24 -2.55 17.58 -3.17
C LEU A 24 -1.39 17.57 -4.18
N PRO A 25 -1.67 17.45 -5.50
CA PRO A 25 -0.62 17.54 -6.53
C PRO A 25 0.21 18.83 -6.44
N SER A 26 -0.41 19.95 -6.05
CA SER A 26 0.26 21.24 -5.82
C SER A 26 1.22 21.27 -4.63
N GLN A 27 1.26 20.19 -3.84
CA GLN A 27 2.08 20.02 -2.64
C GLN A 27 3.11 18.91 -2.82
N LEU A 28 3.38 18.48 -4.07
CA LEU A 28 4.45 17.52 -4.35
C LEU A 28 5.74 18.01 -3.67
N PRO A 29 6.38 17.17 -2.84
CA PRO A 29 7.49 17.63 -2.00
C PRO A 29 8.71 18.03 -2.84
N THR A 30 9.38 19.10 -2.43
CA THR A 30 10.79 19.33 -2.79
C THR A 30 11.66 18.31 -2.03
N LEU A 31 12.76 17.89 -2.67
CA LEU A 31 13.60 16.72 -2.33
C LEU A 31 14.39 16.88 -1.00
N ASP A 32 13.71 17.03 0.13
CA ASP A 32 14.39 17.12 1.44
C ASP A 32 14.21 15.86 2.31
N ASN A 33 13.40 14.89 1.85
CA ASN A 33 13.27 13.54 2.41
C ASN A 33 12.76 12.60 1.29
N PRO A 34 13.38 11.42 1.02
CA PRO A 34 12.88 10.51 -0.01
C PRO A 34 11.46 10.05 0.34
N ARG A 35 10.49 10.60 -0.38
CA ARG A 35 9.06 10.26 -0.27
C ARG A 35 8.74 9.24 -1.35
N ILE A 36 7.95 8.22 -1.01
CA ILE A 36 7.43 7.27 -1.97
C ILE A 36 6.01 7.73 -2.35
N LEU A 37 5.82 8.10 -3.61
CA LEU A 37 4.56 8.60 -4.15
C LEU A 37 3.68 7.44 -4.64
N ILE A 38 2.46 7.38 -4.10
CA ILE A 38 1.43 6.42 -4.51
C ILE A 38 0.33 7.18 -5.26
N GLY A 39 0.26 7.00 -6.58
CA GLY A 39 -0.80 7.55 -7.42
C GLY A 39 -2.07 6.71 -7.35
N THR A 40 -3.23 7.35 -7.17
CA THR A 40 -4.55 6.72 -7.31
C THR A 40 -5.58 7.72 -7.83
N HIS A 41 -6.79 7.27 -8.18
CA HIS A 41 -7.81 8.13 -8.75
C HIS A 41 -8.32 9.20 -7.77
N ASP A 42 -8.82 10.30 -8.33
CA ASP A 42 -9.42 11.44 -7.62
C ASP A 42 -10.96 11.35 -7.48
N GLY A 43 -11.55 10.19 -7.77
CA GLY A 43 -12.99 9.92 -7.58
C GLY A 43 -13.42 9.66 -6.14
N SER A 44 -14.62 9.10 -5.95
CA SER A 44 -15.07 8.59 -4.64
C SER A 44 -14.08 7.56 -4.10
N PHE A 45 -13.92 7.50 -2.78
CA PHE A 45 -13.07 6.47 -2.17
C PHE A 45 -13.73 5.10 -2.35
N HIS A 46 -13.04 4.16 -2.98
CA HIS A 46 -13.42 2.76 -2.99
C HIS A 46 -12.61 1.98 -1.96
N CYS A 47 -13.09 0.78 -1.63
CA CYS A 47 -12.35 -0.12 -0.74
C CYS A 47 -11.08 -0.66 -1.41
N ASP A 48 -11.02 -0.66 -2.75
CA ASP A 48 -9.94 -1.29 -3.49
C ASP A 48 -8.62 -0.51 -3.35
N GLU A 49 -8.61 0.77 -3.70
CA GLU A 49 -7.41 1.60 -3.55
C GLU A 49 -7.05 1.82 -2.08
N ALA A 50 -8.04 1.95 -1.20
CA ALA A 50 -7.80 2.09 0.23
C ALA A 50 -7.09 0.86 0.80
N LEU A 51 -7.53 -0.36 0.44
CA LEU A 51 -6.89 -1.59 0.88
C LEU A 51 -5.52 -1.78 0.22
N ALA A 52 -5.38 -1.46 -1.08
CA ALA A 52 -4.10 -1.52 -1.78
C ALA A 52 -3.04 -0.64 -1.09
N ILE A 53 -3.40 0.60 -0.76
CA ILE A 53 -2.52 1.54 -0.02
C ILE A 53 -2.20 1.01 1.37
N GLY A 54 -3.19 0.47 2.09
CA GLY A 54 -2.97 -0.13 3.41
C GLY A 54 -1.97 -1.30 3.37
N LEU A 55 -2.09 -2.18 2.37
CA LEU A 55 -1.16 -3.30 2.17
C LEU A 55 0.26 -2.80 1.86
N LEU A 56 0.41 -1.74 1.07
CA LEU A 56 1.71 -1.12 0.80
C LEU A 56 2.35 -0.55 2.07
N HIS A 57 1.59 0.04 3.00
CA HIS A 57 2.11 0.50 4.30
C HIS A 57 2.66 -0.64 5.16
N LEU A 58 2.09 -1.84 5.04
CA LEU A 58 2.52 -3.02 5.81
C LEU A 58 3.74 -3.72 5.20
N ASN A 59 4.10 -3.38 3.96
CA ASN A 59 5.21 -4.00 3.26
C ASN A 59 6.53 -3.31 3.66
N PRO A 60 7.52 -4.05 4.20
CA PRO A 60 8.79 -3.48 4.65
C PRO A 60 9.63 -2.84 3.52
N ALA A 61 9.37 -3.18 2.25
CA ALA A 61 10.05 -2.55 1.11
C ALA A 61 9.63 -1.08 0.92
N PHE A 62 8.45 -0.70 1.40
CA PHE A 62 7.91 0.64 1.30
C PHE A 62 7.97 1.27 2.69
N ASN A 63 8.95 2.14 2.93
CA ASN A 63 9.09 2.83 4.21
C ASN A 63 7.79 3.61 4.52
N HIS A 64 6.95 3.09 5.42
CA HIS A 64 5.63 3.63 5.72
C HIS A 64 5.65 5.13 6.09
N ASN A 65 6.69 5.58 6.79
CA ASN A 65 6.86 6.99 7.17
C ASN A 65 7.14 7.93 5.98
N SER A 66 7.44 7.35 4.82
CA SER A 66 7.78 8.07 3.59
C SER A 66 6.68 8.00 2.54
N LEU A 67 5.63 7.18 2.75
CA LEU A 67 4.54 7.02 1.79
C LEU A 67 3.65 8.26 1.75
N VAL A 68 3.32 8.69 0.54
CA VAL A 68 2.50 9.85 0.28
C VAL A 68 1.53 9.52 -0.85
N VAL A 69 0.24 9.73 -0.59
CA VAL A 69 -0.82 9.44 -1.57
C VAL A 69 -1.07 10.68 -2.42
N VAL A 70 -1.02 10.51 -3.73
CA VAL A 70 -1.34 11.50 -4.75
C VAL A 70 -2.62 11.06 -5.45
N ARG A 71 -3.66 11.89 -5.37
CA ARG A 71 -4.98 11.59 -5.97
C ARG A 71 -5.16 12.38 -7.26
N THR A 72 -5.18 11.70 -8.39
CA THR A 72 -5.24 12.31 -9.72
C THR A 72 -5.57 11.26 -10.79
N ARG A 73 -6.10 11.71 -11.93
CA ARG A 73 -6.17 10.92 -13.18
C ARG A 73 -5.24 11.43 -14.27
N ASP A 74 -4.48 12.50 -14.02
CA ASP A 74 -3.53 13.06 -14.99
C ASP A 74 -2.37 12.08 -15.21
N PRO A 75 -2.20 11.53 -16.43
CA PRO A 75 -1.12 10.60 -16.75
C PRO A 75 0.26 11.17 -16.44
N LYS A 76 0.48 12.48 -16.64
CA LYS A 76 1.78 13.13 -16.40
C LYS A 76 2.14 13.14 -14.92
N VAL A 77 1.15 13.27 -14.04
CA VAL A 77 1.38 13.19 -12.59
C VAL A 77 1.58 11.74 -12.17
N LEU A 78 0.83 10.79 -12.75
CA LEU A 78 0.99 9.36 -12.48
C LEU A 78 2.37 8.83 -12.91
N GLU A 79 2.97 9.39 -13.96
CA GLU A 79 4.34 9.09 -14.39
C GLU A 79 5.39 9.45 -13.33
N THR A 80 5.13 10.47 -12.51
CA THR A 80 6.01 10.85 -11.39
C THR A 80 5.85 9.97 -10.14
N CYS A 81 4.82 9.12 -10.10
CA CYS A 81 4.56 8.27 -8.94
C CYS A 81 5.41 7.00 -8.97
N ASP A 82 5.93 6.61 -7.81
CA ASP A 82 6.69 5.37 -7.65
C ASP A 82 5.79 4.14 -7.80
N VAL A 83 4.58 4.21 -7.24
CA VAL A 83 3.55 3.15 -7.33
C VAL A 83 2.25 3.77 -7.80
N VAL A 84 1.50 3.08 -8.66
CA VAL A 84 0.16 3.52 -9.08
C VAL A 84 -0.83 2.38 -8.88
N VAL A 85 -1.96 2.68 -8.27
CA VAL A 85 -3.04 1.72 -7.96
C VAL A 85 -4.38 2.26 -8.40
N ASP A 86 -5.23 1.39 -8.96
CA ASP A 86 -6.62 1.68 -9.32
C ASP A 86 -6.83 2.82 -10.32
N VAL A 87 -5.79 3.17 -11.08
CA VAL A 87 -5.84 4.23 -12.09
C VAL A 87 -4.73 4.06 -13.12
N GLY A 88 -4.93 4.64 -14.31
CA GLY A 88 -3.92 4.74 -15.36
C GLY A 88 -4.02 3.67 -16.45
N ALA A 89 -4.95 2.72 -16.33
CA ALA A 89 -5.20 1.62 -17.25
C ALA A 89 -3.93 0.79 -17.58
N VAL A 90 -3.01 0.65 -16.62
CA VAL A 90 -1.78 -0.16 -16.78
C VAL A 90 -1.60 -1.16 -15.64
N TYR A 91 -1.42 -2.44 -16.00
CA TYR A 91 -0.89 -3.47 -15.11
C TYR A 91 0.54 -3.82 -15.56
N ASN A 92 1.52 -3.35 -14.79
CA ASN A 92 2.92 -3.67 -14.99
C ASN A 92 3.64 -3.78 -13.63
N PRO A 93 3.85 -5.01 -13.12
CA PRO A 93 4.53 -5.23 -11.84
C PRO A 93 5.96 -4.70 -11.78
N SER A 94 6.69 -4.67 -12.91
CA SER A 94 8.08 -4.20 -12.94
C SER A 94 8.18 -2.67 -12.84
N GLN A 95 7.09 -1.96 -13.09
CA GLN A 95 6.97 -0.51 -12.93
C GLN A 95 6.01 -0.13 -11.80
N HIS A 96 5.62 -1.09 -10.95
CA HIS A 96 4.66 -0.88 -9.87
C HIS A 96 3.36 -0.19 -10.30
N ARG A 97 2.82 -0.59 -11.46
CA ARG A 97 1.50 -0.17 -11.95
C ARG A 97 0.51 -1.31 -11.74
N TYR A 98 -0.50 -1.07 -10.92
CA TYR A 98 -1.45 -2.08 -10.45
C TYR A 98 -2.88 -1.61 -10.67
N ASP A 99 -3.24 -1.37 -11.92
CA ASP A 99 -4.61 -1.10 -12.34
C ASP A 99 -5.21 -2.32 -13.05
N HIS A 100 -6.51 -2.54 -12.89
CA HIS A 100 -7.27 -3.66 -13.44
C HIS A 100 -8.41 -3.23 -14.40
N HIS A 101 -8.58 -1.92 -14.64
CA HIS A 101 -9.66 -1.37 -15.46
C HIS A 101 -9.55 -1.64 -16.96
N GLN A 102 -8.48 -2.29 -17.44
CA GLN A 102 -8.32 -2.61 -18.85
C GLN A 102 -9.32 -3.69 -19.27
N ARG A 103 -9.95 -3.53 -20.43
CA ARG A 103 -10.91 -4.51 -20.95
C ARG A 103 -10.26 -5.88 -21.14
N GLU A 104 -9.01 -5.87 -21.58
CA GLU A 104 -8.17 -7.04 -21.84
C GLU A 104 -7.47 -7.58 -20.58
N PHE A 105 -7.68 -6.99 -19.40
CA PHE A 105 -7.04 -7.45 -18.17
C PHE A 105 -7.46 -8.88 -17.81
N THR A 106 -6.48 -9.74 -17.58
CA THR A 106 -6.65 -11.16 -17.23
C THR A 106 -5.83 -11.57 -16.00
N GLY A 107 -5.34 -10.61 -15.21
CA GLY A 107 -4.54 -10.92 -14.02
C GLY A 107 -5.34 -11.67 -12.96
N VAL A 108 -4.93 -12.90 -12.66
CA VAL A 108 -5.52 -13.77 -11.63
C VAL A 108 -4.49 -14.19 -10.59
N LEU A 109 -4.91 -14.69 -9.44
CA LEU A 109 -4.04 -15.38 -8.48
C LEU A 109 -4.18 -16.89 -8.70
N GLU A 110 -3.12 -17.59 -9.11
CA GLU A 110 -3.18 -19.03 -9.31
C GLU A 110 -3.36 -19.78 -7.97
N PRO A 111 -4.13 -20.88 -7.93
CA PRO A 111 -4.81 -21.56 -9.05
C PRO A 111 -6.23 -21.02 -9.37
N PHE A 112 -6.60 -19.85 -8.83
CA PHE A 112 -7.93 -19.26 -9.02
C PHE A 112 -8.05 -18.56 -10.39
N SER A 113 -9.29 -18.46 -10.87
CA SER A 113 -9.63 -17.82 -12.16
C SER A 113 -10.27 -16.44 -12.04
N MET A 114 -10.51 -15.97 -10.80
CA MET A 114 -11.10 -14.65 -10.56
C MET A 114 -10.09 -13.55 -10.89
N LYS A 115 -10.52 -12.58 -11.71
CA LYS A 115 -9.74 -11.38 -11.99
C LYS A 115 -9.51 -10.58 -10.72
N LEU A 116 -8.28 -10.12 -10.53
CA LEU A 116 -7.88 -9.38 -9.33
C LEU A 116 -8.25 -7.90 -9.46
N SER A 117 -8.64 -7.32 -8.33
CA SER A 117 -8.69 -5.88 -8.13
C SER A 117 -7.28 -5.32 -7.89
N SER A 118 -7.14 -4.01 -7.76
CA SER A 118 -5.86 -3.36 -7.45
C SER A 118 -5.25 -3.86 -6.13
N ALA A 119 -6.06 -4.00 -5.07
CA ALA A 119 -5.62 -4.61 -3.82
C ALA A 119 -5.22 -6.08 -4.00
N GLY A 120 -5.97 -6.83 -4.81
CA GLY A 120 -5.63 -8.22 -5.17
C GLY A 120 -4.28 -8.32 -5.87
N LEU A 121 -3.94 -7.36 -6.75
CA LEU A 121 -2.65 -7.27 -7.41
C LEU A 121 -1.52 -6.95 -6.42
N ILE A 122 -1.71 -5.99 -5.50
CA ILE A 122 -0.75 -5.72 -4.43
C ILE A 122 -0.52 -7.00 -3.59
N TYR A 123 -1.59 -7.70 -3.20
CA TYR A 123 -1.47 -8.96 -2.47
C TYR A 123 -0.73 -10.04 -3.28
N LYS A 124 -1.01 -10.17 -4.58
CA LYS A 124 -0.34 -11.15 -5.45
C LYS A 124 1.19 -10.96 -5.46
N HIS A 125 1.66 -9.72 -5.50
CA HIS A 125 3.09 -9.41 -5.61
C HIS A 125 3.80 -9.28 -4.27
N PHE A 126 3.10 -8.82 -3.24
CA PHE A 126 3.73 -8.45 -1.96
C PHE A 126 3.14 -9.17 -0.74
N GLY A 127 2.05 -9.93 -0.90
CA GLY A 127 1.30 -10.51 0.21
C GLY A 127 2.13 -11.43 1.10
N ARG A 128 3.06 -12.21 0.52
CA ARG A 128 3.98 -13.07 1.30
C ARG A 128 4.90 -12.25 2.20
N ASP A 129 5.43 -11.14 1.70
CA ASP A 129 6.35 -10.29 2.47
C ASP A 129 5.61 -9.50 3.55
N ILE A 130 4.40 -9.03 3.23
CA ILE A 130 3.49 -8.39 4.18
C ILE A 130 3.14 -9.37 5.32
N ILE A 131 2.68 -10.58 5.00
CA ILE A 131 2.34 -11.60 6.00
C ILE A 131 3.56 -11.95 6.85
N ARG A 132 4.73 -12.13 6.23
CA ARG A 132 5.97 -12.42 6.96
C ARG A 132 6.33 -11.28 7.91
N ASN A 133 6.18 -10.03 7.48
CA ASN A 133 6.45 -8.85 8.31
C ASN A 133 5.49 -8.77 9.51
N LEU A 134 4.19 -9.01 9.28
CA LEU A 134 3.19 -9.07 10.34
C LEU A 134 3.52 -10.18 11.34
N ILE A 135 3.73 -11.42 10.88
CA ILE A 135 4.07 -12.55 11.74
C ILE A 135 5.33 -12.26 12.56
N ARG A 136 6.39 -11.72 11.95
CA ARG A 136 7.61 -11.31 12.68
C ARG A 136 7.30 -10.28 13.75
N THR A 137 6.49 -9.27 13.43
CA THR A 137 6.11 -8.21 14.36
C THR A 137 5.32 -8.76 15.55
N PHE A 138 4.47 -9.76 15.33
CA PHE A 138 3.67 -10.41 16.39
C PHE A 138 4.44 -11.47 17.19
N LEU A 139 5.33 -12.24 16.57
CA LEU A 139 6.08 -13.32 17.23
C LEU A 139 7.38 -12.87 17.91
N GLN A 140 7.91 -11.70 17.58
CA GLN A 140 9.07 -11.10 18.30
C GLN A 140 8.73 -10.70 19.76
N GLN A 141 7.59 -11.13 20.31
CA GLN A 141 7.19 -10.93 21.70
C GLN A 141 7.81 -11.96 22.67
N ASP A 142 8.32 -13.10 22.20
CA ASP A 142 8.72 -14.21 23.10
C ASP A 142 10.23 -14.25 23.45
N GLY A 143 11.00 -13.20 23.11
CA GLY A 143 12.45 -13.14 23.30
C GLY A 143 12.94 -12.21 24.41
N GLY A 144 12.04 -11.67 25.24
CA GLY A 144 12.36 -10.67 26.26
C GLY A 144 12.17 -11.19 27.68
N GLU A 145 13.31 -11.51 28.32
CA GLU A 145 13.56 -11.72 29.76
C GLU A 145 13.08 -13.02 30.42
N GLY A 146 14.06 -13.85 30.83
CA GLY A 146 13.91 -14.91 31.84
C GLY A 146 14.48 -16.25 31.45
#